data_AF-A0A352B0M9-F1
#
_entry.id   AF-A0A352B0M9-F1
#
_cell.length_a   1.000
_cell.length_b   1.000
_cell.length_c   1.000
_cell.angle_alpha   90.00
_cell.angle_beta   90.00
_cell.angle_gamma   90.00
#
_symmetry.space_group_name_H-M   'P 1'
#
loop_
_entity.id
_entity.type
_entity.pdbx_description
1 polymer ?
#
loop_
_entity_poly.entity_id
_entity_poly.type
_entity_poly.pdbx_seq_one_letter_code
_entity_poly.pdbx_strand_id
1 'polypeptide(L)' 'KTILFFQSAGKFKVRYATLGFSENAKLDQGQMWPNAYALTSIDAATEKEIIRLIKLAVS' A
#
# COMPACT_ATOMS: atom_id res chain seq x y z
N LYS A 1 -7.82 7.80 -11.92
CA LYS A 1 -6.87 8.47 -11.00
C LYS A 1 -6.04 7.37 -10.33
N THR A 2 -4.75 7.57 -10.08
CA THR A 2 -3.91 6.52 -9.44
C THR A 2 -4.41 6.28 -8.02
N ILE A 3 -4.66 5.03 -7.64
CA ILE A 3 -5.12 4.65 -6.28
C ILE A 3 -3.99 3.97 -5.51
N LEU A 4 -3.32 3.04 -6.17
CA LEU A 4 -2.22 2.25 -5.61
C LEU A 4 -0.95 2.49 -6.44
N PHE A 5 0.20 2.53 -5.79
CA PHE A 5 1.51 2.58 -6.44
C PHE A 5 2.52 1.71 -5.71
N PHE A 6 3.57 1.33 -6.44
CA PHE A 6 4.69 0.57 -5.91
C PHE A 6 5.98 1.37 -6.07
N GLN A 7 6.68 1.56 -4.96
CA GLN A 7 8.00 2.19 -4.92
C GLN A 7 9.06 1.10 -4.74
N SER A 8 9.80 0.80 -5.82
CA SER A 8 10.91 -0.15 -5.77
C SER A 8 12.08 0.38 -4.93
N ALA A 9 12.56 -0.42 -3.97
CA ALA A 9 13.74 -0.09 -3.16
C ALA A 9 14.97 0.23 -4.01
N GLY A 10 15.26 -0.62 -5.00
CA GLY A 10 16.46 -0.50 -5.83
C GLY A 10 16.46 0.75 -6.70
N LYS A 11 15.31 1.11 -7.28
CA LYS A 11 15.17 2.32 -8.10
C LYS A 11 15.31 3.59 -7.27
N PHE A 12 14.67 3.61 -6.10
CA PHE A 12 14.57 4.81 -5.27
C PHE A 12 15.66 4.92 -4.21
N LYS A 13 16.58 3.94 -4.13
CA LYS A 13 17.68 3.88 -3.16
C LYS A 13 17.20 4.03 -1.71
N VAL A 14 16.08 3.37 -1.39
CA VAL A 14 15.50 3.32 -0.04
C VAL A 14 15.62 1.92 0.54
N ARG A 15 15.52 1.81 1.87
CA ARG A 15 15.74 0.55 2.59
C ARG A 15 14.76 -0.57 2.22
N TYR A 16 13.49 -0.22 1.99
CA TYR A 16 12.42 -1.19 1.71
C TYR A 16 11.64 -0.80 0.47
N ALA A 17 11.09 -1.80 -0.21
CA ALA A 17 10.09 -1.52 -1.23
C ALA A 17 8.80 -1.09 -0.53
N THR A 18 8.03 -0.19 -1.12
CA THR A 18 6.84 0.36 -0.47
C THR A 18 5.61 0.15 -1.35
N LEU A 19 4.56 -0.39 -0.75
CA LEU A 19 3.22 -0.39 -1.32
C LEU A 19 2.45 0.82 -0.78
N GLY A 20 2.12 1.77 -1.64
CA GLY A 20 1.52 3.05 -1.25
C GLY A 20 0.16 3.31 -1.88
N PHE A 21 -0.67 4.06 -1.19
CA PHE A 21 -2.01 4.49 -1.58
C PHE A 21 -2.04 6.02 -1.70
N SER A 22 -2.64 6.52 -2.78
CA SER A 22 -2.74 7.97 -3.02
C SER A 22 -3.93 8.58 -2.26
N GLU A 23 -4.06 9.91 -2.32
CA GLU A 23 -5.23 10.69 -1.87
C GLU A 23 -6.58 10.22 -2.44
N ASN A 24 -6.58 9.37 -3.48
CA ASN A 24 -7.79 8.88 -4.14
C ASN A 24 -8.26 7.53 -3.62
N ALA A 25 -7.48 6.93 -2.71
CA ALA A 25 -7.86 5.70 -2.04
C ALA A 25 -8.88 6.02 -0.93
N LYS A 26 -9.97 5.25 -0.87
CA LYS A 26 -11.02 5.39 0.15
C LYS A 26 -10.67 4.73 1.48
N LEU A 27 -9.44 4.98 1.94
CA LEU A 27 -8.89 4.45 3.19
C LEU A 27 -8.96 5.46 4.34
N ASP A 28 -9.57 6.61 4.11
CA ASP A 28 -9.66 7.79 4.98
C ASP A 28 -10.78 7.73 6.02
N GLN A 29 -11.26 6.54 6.35
CA GLN A 29 -12.23 6.35 7.42
C GLN A 29 -11.56 6.52 8.79
N GLY A 30 -11.77 7.68 9.42
CA GLY A 30 -11.33 7.97 10.79
C GLY A 30 -10.35 9.13 10.87
N GLN A 31 -9.66 9.25 12.01
CA GLN A 31 -8.73 10.36 12.28
C GLN A 31 -7.34 10.15 11.66
N MET A 32 -6.95 8.90 11.42
CA MET A 32 -5.66 8.53 10.84
C MET A 32 -5.73 7.14 10.22
N TRP A 33 -4.96 6.93 9.16
CA TRP A 33 -4.87 5.63 8.48
C TRP A 33 -3.50 5.47 7.81
N PRO A 34 -2.94 4.25 7.81
CA PRO A 34 -1.70 3.94 7.10
C PRO A 34 -1.91 3.95 5.58
N ASN A 35 -1.22 4.84 4.87
CA ASN A 35 -1.26 4.95 3.41
C ASN A 35 -0.04 4.37 2.70
N ALA A 36 0.97 3.89 3.42
CA ALA A 36 2.17 3.31 2.85
C ALA A 36 2.73 2.21 3.76
N TYR A 37 3.07 1.07 3.15
CA TYR A 37 3.55 -0.12 3.83
C TYR A 37 4.91 -0.53 3.28
N ALA A 38 5.90 -0.66 4.16
CA ALA A 38 7.20 -1.23 3.81
C ALA A 38 7.08 -2.75 3.65
N LEU A 39 7.58 -3.27 2.54
CA LEU A 39 7.58 -4.69 2.19
C LEU A 39 8.98 -5.27 2.33
N THR A 40 9.07 -6.36 3.10
CA THR A 40 10.28 -7.18 3.24
C THR A 40 10.16 -8.50 2.49
N SER A 41 8.97 -9.08 2.45
CA SER A 41 8.58 -10.24 1.65
C SER A 41 7.06 -10.21 1.37
N ILE A 42 6.59 -11.07 0.46
CA ILE A 42 5.16 -11.30 0.23
C ILE A 42 4.92 -12.81 0.39
N ASP A 43 4.24 -13.17 1.47
CA ASP A 43 3.72 -14.52 1.70
C ASP A 43 2.19 -14.54 1.58
N ALA A 44 1.57 -15.70 1.78
CA ALA A 44 0.12 -15.85 1.66
C ALA A 44 -0.69 -14.98 2.64
N ALA A 45 -0.12 -14.64 3.80
CA ALA A 45 -0.79 -13.76 4.77
C ALA A 45 -0.72 -12.30 4.30
N THR A 46 0.46 -11.87 3.86
CA THR A 46 0.72 -10.54 3.31
C THR A 46 -0.10 -10.29 2.06
N GLU A 47 -0.20 -11.27 1.15
CA GLU A 47 -1.02 -11.19 -0.06
C GLU A 47 -2.50 -10.95 0.28
N LYS A 48 -3.05 -11.69 1.25
CA LYS A 48 -4.43 -11.51 1.70
C LYS A 48 -4.68 -10.10 2.24
N GLU A 49 -3.74 -9.57 3.02
CA GLU A 49 -3.86 -8.22 3.56
C GLU A 49 -3.77 -7.15 2.45
N ILE A 50 -2.87 -7.31 1.49
CA ILE A 50 -2.79 -6.44 0.31
C ILE A 50 -4.12 -6.44 -0.44
N ILE A 51 -4.71 -7.62 -0.69
CA ILE A 51 -6.01 -7.72 -1.36
C ILE A 51 -7.11 -7.01 -0.55
N ARG A 52 -7.12 -7.17 0.77
CA ARG A 52 -8.10 -6.50 1.65
C ARG A 52 -7.98 -4.99 1.55
N LEU A 53 -6.76 -4.45 1.61
CA LEU A 53 -6.50 -3.02 1.51
C LEU A 53 -6.86 -2.46 0.14
N ILE A 54 -6.56 -3.19 -0.94
CA ILE A 54 -6.94 -2.77 -2.30
C ILE A 54 -8.46 -2.70 -2.44
N LYS A 55 -9.19 -3.71 -1.94
CA LYS A 55 -10.67 -3.71 -1.99
C LYS A 55 -11.27 -2.53 -1.24
N LEU A 56 -10.73 -2.20 -0.07
CA LEU A 56 -11.16 -1.03 0.70
C LEU A 56 -10.80 0.28 0.00
N ALA A 57 -9.62 0.36 -0.63
CA ALA A 57 -9.18 1.56 -1.32
C ALA A 57 -10.05 1.95 -2.54
N VAL A 58 -10.76 0.99 -3.13
CA VAL A 58 -11.62 1.22 -4.33
C VAL A 58 -13.12 1.22 -4.03
N SER A 59 -13.55 0.78 -2.84
CA SER A 59 -14.96 0.68 -2.44
C SER A 59 -15.60 2.04 -2.30
#